data_AF-A0A918ASB7-F1
#
_entry.id   AF-A0A918ASB7-F1
#
_cell.length_a   1.000
_cell.length_b   1.000
_cell.length_c   1.000
_cell.angle_alpha   90.00
_cell.angle_beta   90.00
_cell.angle_gamma   90.00
#
_symmetry.space_group_name_H-M   'P 1'
#
loop_
_entity.id
_entity.type
_entity.pdbx_description
1 polymer ?
#
loop_
_entity_poly.entity_id
_entity_poly.type
_entity_poly.pdbx_seq_one_letter_code
_entity_poly.pdbx_strand_id
1 'polypeptide(L)'
;MHSRQDRAGEGERPPRTPVRRSPDRDDPGSSPSAGPTAARLLDLQRSAGNLAATRFVQRVAEGGEPPDRLDQTRARTALTRSLIGANESGFVADHRIREALRARVKNGPLFSDSELSAIRRCDPQWLDTVEVGGYDAARAYYAAEDYSGWLHQGAGKRLLVATIAWDTHGTPGQPEKVRRSPAYVLGRSLRLRHPAGLSAEERERVTTEQNTQISDAFVRTLVPNAPLPGSKPSHADRVKRSQEVLGRIFLLMQNGLKVYNKEQGAHVDYIEGDVARALAHGGRVTVRIPQLKARDENKFALPEWVGVMEPGGSGKDVNPKERRLYGTHDQKIGKNRADGTLGAFEEQGGTLIGARNIVKQLLDKAHLSPDGSRLYGLNLALGGWGEMHHEGDVIKPDGAHGHLFIHFKPPGLDHDGDMQFGLETTKPWGENAIGYKHDMFSSEKTANPESSAYGMKHDKIGEGALADNQRLIDLRDFDSGDVGWQDYLRQVANYWRDLMAEAARSEAEVRDLMRRLVGPRTGEFRPPWLAEDED
;
A
#
# COMPACT_ATOMS: atom_id res chain seq x y z
N MET A 1 38.91 0.44 57.05
CA MET A 1 40.10 1.32 57.18
C MET A 1 39.82 2.63 56.44
N HIS A 2 40.14 3.75 57.09
CA HIS A 2 39.92 5.15 56.69
C HIS A 2 40.43 5.46 55.26
N SER A 3 39.86 6.40 54.49
CA SER A 3 39.97 7.86 54.70
C SER A 3 39.12 8.65 53.69
N ARG A 4 38.64 9.81 54.13
CA ARG A 4 38.03 10.92 53.38
C ARG A 4 39.01 11.55 52.36
N GLN A 5 38.47 12.23 51.33
CA GLN A 5 38.85 13.62 51.01
C GLN A 5 37.84 14.34 50.09
N ASP A 6 37.78 15.65 50.29
CA ASP A 6 36.76 16.63 49.88
C ASP A 6 37.09 17.39 48.57
N ARG A 7 36.03 18.01 48.02
CA ARG A 7 35.89 19.35 47.38
C ARG A 7 36.70 19.78 46.11
N ALA A 8 35.90 20.11 45.09
CA ALA A 8 35.73 21.41 44.39
C ALA A 8 36.91 22.18 43.73
N GLY A 9 36.70 22.62 42.48
CA GLY A 9 37.23 23.89 41.96
C GLY A 9 37.40 24.03 40.43
N GLU A 10 36.72 25.04 39.85
CA GLU A 10 37.11 25.94 38.73
C GLU A 10 37.25 25.39 37.29
N GLY A 11 36.49 25.91 36.32
CA GLY A 11 36.95 26.89 35.29
C GLY A 11 36.83 26.20 33.90
N GLU A 12 36.45 26.75 32.75
CA GLU A 12 36.55 28.07 32.15
C GLU A 12 35.53 28.22 30.99
N ARG A 13 35.17 29.47 30.65
CA ARG A 13 34.43 29.85 29.42
C ARG A 13 35.40 30.43 28.37
N PRO A 14 35.26 30.14 27.07
CA PRO A 14 35.96 30.85 26.00
C PRO A 14 35.15 32.06 25.42
N PRO A 15 35.80 32.95 24.63
CA PRO A 15 35.66 34.40 24.79
C PRO A 15 34.84 35.15 23.72
N ARG A 16 34.52 36.41 24.07
CA ARG A 16 33.93 37.47 23.25
C ARG A 16 34.98 38.12 22.33
N THR A 17 34.58 38.46 21.11
CA THR A 17 35.28 39.35 20.16
C THR A 17 34.39 40.57 19.83
N PRO A 18 34.93 41.68 19.29
CA PRO A 18 34.66 43.01 19.82
C PRO A 18 33.83 43.91 18.89
N VAL A 19 33.24 44.92 19.53
CA VAL A 19 32.52 46.06 18.97
C VAL A 19 33.45 46.98 18.18
N ARG A 20 32.99 47.46 17.01
CA ARG A 20 33.56 48.62 16.32
C ARG A 20 32.47 49.68 16.08
N ARG A 21 32.83 50.93 16.38
CA ARG A 21 32.01 52.14 16.52
C ARG A 21 31.41 52.68 15.21
N SER A 22 30.25 53.33 15.36
CA SER A 22 29.64 54.32 14.44
C SER A 22 30.50 55.60 14.28
N PRO A 23 30.16 56.48 13.32
CA PRO A 23 29.31 57.62 13.72
C PRO A 23 28.28 58.09 12.67
N ASP A 24 27.25 58.78 13.18
CA ASP A 24 26.52 59.98 12.70
C ASP A 24 26.01 60.04 11.24
N ARG A 25 24.89 60.68 10.89
CA ARG A 25 23.74 61.35 11.53
C ARG A 25 22.79 61.65 10.35
N ASP A 26 21.48 61.72 10.63
CA ASP A 26 20.50 62.67 10.05
C ASP A 26 19.10 62.03 9.92
N ASP A 27 18.21 62.51 10.79
CA ASP A 27 16.74 62.53 10.66
C ASP A 27 16.39 63.95 10.13
N PRO A 28 15.25 64.25 9.46
CA PRO A 28 13.91 63.75 9.78
C PRO A 28 12.90 63.60 8.61
N GLY A 29 11.77 62.92 8.82
CA GLY A 29 10.59 63.10 7.93
C GLY A 29 9.44 62.08 8.03
N SER A 30 8.41 62.44 8.82
CA SER A 30 6.95 62.26 8.61
C SER A 30 6.39 61.11 7.71
N SER A 31 5.53 60.25 8.32
CA SER A 31 4.24 59.60 7.91
C SER A 31 3.95 59.20 6.44
N PRO A 32 3.03 58.24 6.11
CA PRO A 32 2.04 57.51 6.93
C PRO A 32 2.01 55.97 6.73
N SER A 33 1.13 55.32 7.50
CA SER A 33 0.73 53.91 7.40
C SER A 33 0.47 53.42 5.96
N ALA A 34 1.28 52.48 5.48
CA ALA A 34 0.96 51.67 4.30
C ALA A 34 0.03 50.52 4.70
N GLY A 35 -1.18 50.50 4.12
CA GLY A 35 -2.13 49.40 4.23
C GLY A 35 -1.59 48.09 3.62
N PRO A 36 -2.28 46.97 3.83
CA PRO A 36 -1.84 45.66 3.34
C PRO A 36 -1.68 45.68 1.81
N THR A 37 -0.52 45.21 1.34
CA THR A 37 -0.21 45.08 -0.09
C THR A 37 -1.19 44.13 -0.78
N ALA A 38 -1.41 44.34 -2.09
CA ALA A 38 -2.30 43.53 -2.93
C ALA A 38 -2.04 42.01 -2.82
N ALA A 39 -0.80 41.60 -2.57
CA ALA A 39 -0.42 40.21 -2.33
C ALA A 39 -1.00 39.65 -1.01
N ARG A 40 -1.06 40.44 0.07
CA ARG A 40 -1.69 40.06 1.34
C ARG A 40 -3.22 40.06 1.27
N LEU A 41 -3.80 40.90 0.43
CA LEU A 41 -5.24 40.86 0.12
C LEU A 41 -5.62 39.61 -0.68
N LEU A 42 -4.77 39.19 -1.62
CA LEU A 42 -4.92 37.94 -2.38
C LEU A 42 -4.77 36.69 -1.50
N ASP A 43 -3.84 36.69 -0.54
CA ASP A 43 -3.70 35.60 0.42
C ASP A 43 -4.85 35.56 1.43
N LEU A 44 -5.39 36.72 1.85
CA LEU A 44 -6.62 36.76 2.65
C LEU A 44 -7.82 36.19 1.88
N GLN A 45 -7.93 36.48 0.57
CA GLN A 45 -8.98 35.96 -0.31
C GLN A 45 -8.88 34.44 -0.56
N ARG A 46 -7.70 33.84 -0.39
CA ARG A 46 -7.46 32.39 -0.54
C ARG A 46 -7.74 31.57 0.72
N SER A 47 -7.99 32.21 1.86
CA SER A 47 -8.48 31.51 3.05
C SER A 47 -9.91 30.97 2.80
N ALA A 48 -10.19 29.75 3.26
CA ALA A 48 -11.43 29.03 2.94
C ALA A 48 -12.73 29.80 3.25
N GLY A 49 -12.70 30.71 4.24
CA GLY A 49 -13.84 31.58 4.57
C GLY A 49 -14.13 32.67 3.53
N ASN A 50 -13.09 33.24 2.89
CA ASN A 50 -13.26 34.33 1.92
C ASN A 50 -13.60 33.82 0.51
N LEU A 51 -13.21 32.59 0.16
CA LEU A 51 -13.58 31.99 -1.13
C LEU A 51 -15.09 31.69 -1.20
N ALA A 52 -15.70 31.27 -0.08
CA ALA A 52 -17.13 31.04 0.03
C ALA A 52 -17.93 32.36 -0.07
N ALA A 53 -17.47 33.40 0.62
CA ALA A 53 -18.07 34.74 0.55
C ALA A 53 -17.94 35.35 -0.87
N THR A 54 -16.78 35.19 -1.52
CA THR A 54 -16.55 35.68 -2.88
C THR A 54 -17.42 34.96 -3.91
N ARG A 55 -17.61 33.63 -3.77
CA ARG A 55 -18.50 32.85 -4.64
C ARG A 55 -19.99 33.11 -4.39
N PHE A 56 -20.36 33.48 -3.17
CA PHE A 56 -21.71 33.94 -2.86
C PHE A 56 -22.00 35.29 -3.53
N VAL A 57 -21.07 36.24 -3.43
CA VAL A 57 -21.15 37.55 -4.09
C VAL A 57 -21.15 37.42 -5.62
N GLN A 58 -20.34 36.52 -6.20
CA GLN A 58 -20.36 36.26 -7.64
C GLN A 58 -21.69 35.67 -8.12
N ARG A 59 -22.29 34.70 -7.40
CA ARG A 59 -23.60 34.15 -7.75
C ARG A 59 -24.74 35.16 -7.65
N VAL A 60 -24.67 36.05 -6.64
CA VAL A 60 -25.62 37.16 -6.50
C VAL A 60 -25.43 38.20 -7.60
N ALA A 61 -24.19 38.46 -8.03
CA ALA A 61 -23.88 39.35 -9.15
C ALA A 61 -24.28 38.78 -10.52
N GLU A 62 -24.29 37.45 -10.67
CA GLU A 62 -24.73 36.73 -11.88
C GLU A 62 -26.26 36.49 -11.93
N GLY A 63 -27.02 37.01 -10.96
CA GLY A 63 -28.49 36.95 -10.97
C GLY A 63 -29.10 35.62 -10.54
N GLY A 64 -28.35 34.74 -9.87
CA GLY A 64 -28.88 33.51 -9.30
C GLY A 64 -29.62 33.78 -7.98
N GLU A 65 -30.91 33.47 -7.90
CA GLU A 65 -31.63 33.45 -6.61
C GLU A 65 -30.95 32.45 -5.66
N PRO A 66 -30.75 32.81 -4.38
CA PRO A 66 -30.25 31.86 -3.39
C PRO A 66 -31.22 30.67 -3.31
N PRO A 67 -30.71 29.42 -3.21
CA PRO A 67 -31.60 28.26 -3.15
C PRO A 67 -32.58 28.41 -1.99
N ASP A 68 -33.85 28.11 -2.25
CA ASP A 68 -34.90 28.13 -1.23
C ASP A 68 -34.46 27.26 -0.03
N ARG A 69 -34.52 27.82 1.18
CA ARG A 69 -34.19 27.09 2.42
C ARG A 69 -35.00 25.80 2.56
N LEU A 70 -36.22 25.79 2.04
CA LEU A 70 -37.07 24.61 2.01
C LEU A 70 -36.47 23.52 1.08
N ASP A 71 -35.96 23.91 -0.08
CA ASP A 71 -35.32 23.02 -1.04
C ASP A 71 -34.01 22.45 -0.46
N GLN A 72 -33.18 23.28 0.17
CA GLN A 72 -31.97 22.82 0.87
C GLN A 72 -32.30 21.81 1.98
N THR A 73 -33.37 22.04 2.75
CA THR A 73 -33.83 21.14 3.80
C THR A 73 -34.33 19.81 3.24
N ARG A 74 -35.07 19.84 2.12
CA ARG A 74 -35.53 18.66 1.41
C ARG A 74 -34.36 17.86 0.84
N ALA A 75 -33.40 18.54 0.22
CA ALA A 75 -32.18 17.93 -0.30
C ALA A 75 -31.36 17.26 0.82
N ARG A 76 -31.17 17.95 1.96
CA ARG A 76 -30.51 17.38 3.14
C ARG A 76 -31.22 16.13 3.63
N THR A 77 -32.55 16.20 3.74
CA THR A 77 -33.37 15.07 4.20
C THR A 77 -33.27 13.88 3.25
N ALA A 78 -33.33 14.13 1.94
CA ALA A 78 -33.20 13.10 0.91
C ALA A 78 -31.82 12.42 0.97
N LEU A 79 -30.74 13.21 1.04
CA LEU A 79 -29.38 12.68 1.14
C LEU A 79 -29.18 11.88 2.44
N THR A 80 -29.68 12.41 3.56
CA THR A 80 -29.60 11.76 4.88
C THR A 80 -30.27 10.39 4.85
N ARG A 81 -31.52 10.31 4.37
CA ARG A 81 -32.24 9.03 4.24
C ARG A 81 -31.55 8.04 3.32
N SER A 82 -30.95 8.51 2.23
CA SER A 82 -30.21 7.65 1.30
C SER A 82 -28.95 7.06 1.94
N LEU A 83 -28.25 7.83 2.78
CA LEU A 83 -27.02 7.40 3.42
C LEU A 83 -27.20 6.45 4.61
N ILE A 84 -28.26 6.62 5.40
CA ILE A 84 -28.46 5.87 6.67
C ILE A 84 -29.67 4.93 6.65
N GLY A 85 -30.51 5.00 5.60
CA GLY A 85 -31.75 4.23 5.48
C GLY A 85 -33.01 5.01 5.83
N ALA A 86 -34.13 4.63 5.20
CA ALA A 86 -35.43 5.33 5.30
C ALA A 86 -36.14 5.16 6.65
N ASN A 87 -35.73 4.20 7.49
CA ASN A 87 -36.38 3.87 8.76
C ASN A 87 -35.96 4.81 9.91
N GLU A 88 -34.94 5.64 9.70
CA GLU A 88 -34.54 6.64 10.69
C GLU A 88 -35.44 7.87 10.57
N SER A 89 -36.54 7.84 11.31
CA SER A 89 -37.40 9.02 11.48
C SER A 89 -36.82 9.92 12.57
N GLY A 90 -36.51 11.17 12.24
CA GLY A 90 -36.06 12.18 13.20
C GLY A 90 -34.76 12.89 12.82
N PHE A 91 -34.24 13.69 13.77
CA PHE A 91 -32.95 14.36 13.64
C PHE A 91 -31.82 13.33 13.68
N VAL A 92 -31.03 13.27 12.61
CA VAL A 92 -29.86 12.39 12.51
C VAL A 92 -28.64 13.23 12.83
N ALA A 93 -27.89 12.81 13.83
CA ALA A 93 -26.65 13.49 14.19
C ALA A 93 -25.60 13.35 13.09
N ASP A 94 -24.91 14.44 12.76
CA ASP A 94 -23.94 14.50 11.65
C ASP A 94 -22.80 13.46 11.77
N HIS A 95 -22.45 13.03 12.99
CA HIS A 95 -21.45 11.97 13.19
C HIS A 95 -21.88 10.63 12.57
N ARG A 96 -23.17 10.28 12.60
CA ARG A 96 -23.70 9.04 12.01
C ARG A 96 -23.59 9.07 10.48
N ILE A 97 -23.81 10.24 9.88
CA ILE A 97 -23.66 10.45 8.44
C ILE A 97 -22.18 10.29 8.06
N ARG A 98 -21.25 10.87 8.84
CA ARG A 98 -19.81 10.67 8.63
C ARG A 98 -19.40 9.21 8.75
N GLU A 99 -19.93 8.47 9.71
CA GLU A 99 -19.69 7.03 9.85
C GLU A 99 -20.22 6.24 8.66
N ALA A 100 -21.44 6.52 8.20
CA ALA A 100 -22.01 5.92 6.99
C ALA A 100 -21.14 6.19 5.76
N LEU A 101 -20.66 7.44 5.57
CA LEU A 101 -19.75 7.79 4.48
C LEU A 101 -18.39 7.10 4.60
N ARG A 102 -17.84 6.96 5.82
CA ARG A 102 -16.59 6.22 6.08
C ARG A 102 -16.72 4.73 5.77
N ALA A 103 -17.89 4.14 6.03
CA ALA A 103 -18.19 2.77 5.63
C ALA A 103 -18.38 2.67 4.11
N ARG A 104 -19.09 3.63 3.51
CA ARG A 104 -19.42 3.64 2.08
C ARG A 104 -18.20 3.85 1.19
N VAL A 105 -17.29 4.77 1.54
CA VAL A 105 -16.03 4.96 0.78
C VAL A 105 -15.13 3.72 0.79
N LYS A 106 -15.28 2.86 1.82
CA LYS A 106 -14.56 1.59 1.90
C LYS A 106 -15.22 0.52 1.04
N ASN A 107 -16.54 0.33 1.19
CA ASN A 107 -17.24 -0.87 0.70
C ASN A 107 -18.61 -0.64 0.08
N GLY A 108 -19.13 0.58 0.01
CA GLY A 108 -20.46 0.85 -0.51
C GLY A 108 -20.47 1.35 -1.96
N PRO A 109 -21.65 1.69 -2.50
CA PRO A 109 -21.75 2.17 -3.88
C PRO A 109 -21.25 3.61 -4.01
N LEU A 110 -20.96 4.03 -5.24
CA LEU A 110 -20.82 5.45 -5.61
C LEU A 110 -22.12 6.22 -5.34
N PHE A 111 -22.06 7.56 -5.34
CA PHE A 111 -23.29 8.34 -5.21
C PHE A 111 -24.20 8.11 -6.42
N SER A 112 -25.50 7.94 -6.19
CA SER A 112 -26.50 7.86 -7.25
C SER A 112 -26.82 9.24 -7.84
N ASP A 113 -27.50 9.27 -8.98
CA ASP A 113 -27.97 10.53 -9.59
C ASP A 113 -28.85 11.36 -8.65
N SER A 114 -29.71 10.69 -7.87
CA SER A 114 -30.57 11.36 -6.89
C SER A 114 -29.76 11.97 -5.73
N GLU A 115 -28.70 11.29 -5.29
CA GLU A 115 -27.78 11.78 -4.28
C GLU A 115 -26.93 12.94 -4.81
N LEU A 116 -26.39 12.84 -6.03
CA LEU A 116 -25.67 13.94 -6.68
C LEU A 116 -26.57 15.16 -6.85
N SER A 117 -27.83 14.97 -7.24
CA SER A 117 -28.85 16.01 -7.31
C SER A 117 -29.10 16.66 -5.94
N ALA A 118 -29.19 15.86 -4.87
CA ALA A 118 -29.31 16.36 -3.51
C ALA A 118 -28.06 17.14 -3.05
N ILE A 119 -26.86 16.64 -3.33
CA ILE A 119 -25.59 17.32 -2.99
C ILE A 119 -25.50 18.69 -3.67
N ARG A 120 -25.93 18.83 -4.93
CA ARG A 120 -25.93 20.12 -5.63
C ARG A 120 -26.88 21.16 -5.02
N ARG A 121 -27.95 20.71 -4.35
CA ARG A 121 -28.98 21.58 -3.73
C ARG A 121 -28.84 21.74 -2.22
N CYS A 122 -28.03 20.94 -1.55
CA CYS A 122 -27.82 21.04 -0.11
C CYS A 122 -27.09 22.33 0.27
N ASP A 123 -27.29 22.76 1.52
CA ASP A 123 -26.49 23.81 2.14
C ASP A 123 -25.00 23.42 2.16
N PRO A 124 -24.10 24.22 1.55
CA PRO A 124 -22.67 23.96 1.55
C PRO A 124 -22.06 23.83 2.96
N GLN A 125 -22.53 24.61 3.95
CA GLN A 125 -21.96 24.56 5.30
C GLN A 125 -22.24 23.21 5.97
N TRP A 126 -23.44 22.69 5.81
CA TRP A 126 -23.76 21.36 6.28
C TRP A 126 -22.97 20.26 5.53
N LEU A 127 -22.82 20.37 4.20
CA LEU A 127 -22.01 19.41 3.43
C LEU A 127 -20.54 19.37 3.87
N ASP A 128 -19.96 20.51 4.25
CA ASP A 128 -18.62 20.57 4.83
C ASP A 128 -18.59 19.89 6.22
N THR A 129 -19.63 20.09 7.03
CA THR A 129 -19.76 19.48 8.37
C THR A 129 -19.80 17.95 8.31
N VAL A 130 -20.48 17.38 7.31
CA VAL A 130 -20.52 15.92 7.07
C VAL A 130 -19.40 15.41 6.15
N GLU A 131 -18.39 16.25 5.88
CA GLU A 131 -17.18 15.89 5.12
C GLU A 131 -17.44 15.49 3.64
N VAL A 132 -18.56 15.89 3.03
CA VAL A 132 -18.84 15.71 1.59
C VAL A 132 -18.29 16.86 0.77
N GLY A 133 -18.47 18.09 1.27
CA GLY A 133 -18.19 19.32 0.54
C GLY A 133 -19.12 19.57 -0.65
N GLY A 134 -18.95 20.72 -1.30
CA GLY A 134 -19.76 21.10 -2.46
C GLY A 134 -19.36 20.40 -3.77
N TYR A 135 -20.34 20.12 -4.64
CA TYR A 135 -20.13 19.46 -5.94
C TYR A 135 -19.10 20.19 -6.83
N ASP A 136 -19.21 21.50 -6.98
CA ASP A 136 -18.27 22.27 -7.81
C ASP A 136 -16.85 22.28 -7.23
N ALA A 137 -16.71 22.23 -5.90
CA ALA A 137 -15.40 22.13 -5.25
C ALA A 137 -14.78 20.75 -5.48
N ALA A 138 -15.58 19.69 -5.46
CA ALA A 138 -15.12 18.34 -5.81
C ALA A 138 -14.72 18.25 -7.29
N ARG A 139 -15.49 18.83 -8.21
CA ARG A 139 -15.16 18.90 -9.64
C ARG A 139 -13.88 19.69 -9.90
N ALA A 140 -13.70 20.84 -9.24
CA ALA A 140 -12.48 21.63 -9.35
C ALA A 140 -11.26 20.88 -8.79
N TYR A 141 -11.41 20.17 -7.67
CA TYR A 141 -10.36 19.33 -7.11
C TYR A 141 -9.96 18.22 -8.09
N TYR A 142 -10.94 17.54 -8.68
CA TYR A 142 -10.71 16.51 -9.70
C TYR A 142 -9.95 17.06 -10.93
N ALA A 143 -10.41 18.19 -11.47
CA ALA A 143 -9.83 18.82 -12.65
C ALA A 143 -8.41 19.39 -12.43
N ALA A 144 -8.03 19.67 -11.18
CA ALA A 144 -6.68 20.14 -10.85
C ALA A 144 -5.63 19.03 -10.95
N GLU A 145 -6.05 17.75 -10.94
CA GLU A 145 -5.16 16.57 -10.95
C GLU A 145 -4.08 16.57 -9.85
N ASP A 146 -4.30 17.32 -8.76
CA ASP A 146 -3.41 17.38 -7.59
C ASP A 146 -3.96 16.53 -6.44
N TYR A 147 -3.46 15.30 -6.37
CA TYR A 147 -3.86 14.31 -5.37
C TYR A 147 -2.95 14.29 -4.14
N SER A 148 -2.06 15.27 -3.97
CA SER A 148 -1.11 15.29 -2.84
C SER A 148 -1.78 15.28 -1.46
N GLY A 149 -2.99 15.86 -1.39
CA GLY A 149 -3.84 15.86 -0.19
C GLY A 149 -4.96 14.83 -0.19
N TRP A 150 -4.93 13.81 -1.07
CA TRP A 150 -6.06 12.91 -1.30
C TRP A 150 -6.55 12.25 -0.02
N LEU A 151 -5.66 11.68 0.79
CA LEU A 151 -6.05 10.97 2.01
C LEU A 151 -6.43 11.89 3.17
N HIS A 152 -6.05 13.17 3.09
CA HIS A 152 -6.51 14.21 4.02
C HIS A 152 -7.94 14.68 3.71
N GLN A 153 -8.48 14.33 2.54
CA GLN A 153 -9.87 14.64 2.22
C GLN A 153 -10.84 13.75 3.03
N GLY A 154 -11.92 14.38 3.49
CA GLY A 154 -13.05 13.71 4.13
C GLY A 154 -13.59 12.53 3.31
N ALA A 155 -14.14 11.53 3.98
CA ALA A 155 -14.62 10.31 3.32
C ALA A 155 -15.72 10.61 2.27
N GLY A 156 -16.62 11.54 2.58
CA GLY A 156 -17.66 11.98 1.65
C GLY A 156 -17.10 12.66 0.41
N LYS A 157 -16.11 13.55 0.58
CA LYS A 157 -15.47 14.24 -0.54
C LYS A 157 -14.72 13.28 -1.45
N ARG A 158 -13.98 12.31 -0.89
CA ARG A 158 -13.32 11.27 -1.70
C ARG A 158 -14.32 10.44 -2.49
N LEU A 159 -15.43 10.05 -1.87
CA LEU A 159 -16.50 9.32 -2.55
C LEU A 159 -17.13 10.15 -3.67
N LEU A 160 -17.33 11.46 -3.45
CA LEU A 160 -17.89 12.36 -4.45
C LEU A 160 -16.94 12.57 -5.63
N VAL A 161 -15.66 12.81 -5.37
CA VAL A 161 -14.62 12.95 -6.41
C VAL A 161 -14.47 11.64 -7.19
N ALA A 162 -14.51 10.48 -6.54
CA ALA A 162 -14.49 9.18 -7.21
C ALA A 162 -15.73 8.92 -8.07
N THR A 163 -16.90 9.38 -7.62
CA THR A 163 -18.14 9.33 -8.42
C THR A 163 -17.99 10.19 -9.68
N ILE A 164 -17.52 11.43 -9.55
CA ILE A 164 -17.26 12.33 -10.69
C ILE A 164 -16.24 11.73 -11.66
N ALA A 165 -15.14 11.16 -11.14
CA ALA A 165 -14.11 10.54 -11.96
C ALA A 165 -14.66 9.35 -12.77
N TRP A 166 -15.47 8.50 -12.12
CA TRP A 166 -16.11 7.36 -12.78
C TRP A 166 -17.14 7.80 -13.82
N ASP A 167 -18.02 8.75 -13.52
CA ASP A 167 -19.03 9.22 -14.46
C ASP A 167 -18.39 9.90 -15.69
N THR A 168 -17.26 10.57 -15.49
CA THR A 168 -16.55 11.29 -16.56
C THR A 168 -15.69 10.35 -17.41
N HIS A 169 -15.04 9.34 -16.81
CA HIS A 169 -14.02 8.54 -17.49
C HIS A 169 -14.18 7.01 -17.35
N GLY A 170 -15.31 6.52 -16.84
CA GLY A 170 -15.63 5.09 -16.74
C GLY A 170 -15.79 4.41 -18.10
N THR A 171 -15.94 5.20 -19.17
CA THR A 171 -16.02 4.73 -20.55
C THR A 171 -14.65 4.40 -21.14
N PRO A 172 -14.58 3.53 -22.18
CA PRO A 172 -13.33 3.22 -22.88
C PRO A 172 -12.70 4.45 -23.58
N GLY A 173 -11.41 4.36 -23.89
CA GLY A 173 -10.69 5.36 -24.72
C GLY A 173 -10.18 6.61 -23.99
N GLN A 174 -10.37 6.67 -22.67
CA GLN A 174 -9.87 7.78 -21.85
C GLN A 174 -8.33 7.71 -21.65
N PRO A 175 -7.65 8.86 -21.49
CA PRO A 175 -6.21 8.90 -21.27
C PRO A 175 -5.78 8.07 -20.05
N GLU A 176 -4.71 7.29 -20.21
CA GLU A 176 -4.21 6.40 -19.16
C GLU A 176 -3.88 7.13 -17.85
N LYS A 177 -3.29 8.33 -17.93
CA LYS A 177 -2.98 9.17 -16.76
C LYS A 177 -4.21 9.36 -15.86
N VAL A 178 -5.36 9.66 -16.46
CA VAL A 178 -6.61 9.89 -15.75
C VAL A 178 -7.12 8.60 -15.10
N ARG A 179 -7.02 7.49 -15.82
CA ARG A 179 -7.44 6.15 -15.37
C ARG A 179 -6.53 5.53 -14.30
N ARG A 180 -5.39 6.16 -14.01
CA ARG A 180 -4.47 5.79 -12.92
C ARG A 180 -4.59 6.73 -11.71
N SER A 181 -5.49 7.72 -11.74
CA SER A 181 -5.68 8.63 -10.60
C SER A 181 -6.34 7.90 -9.41
N PRO A 182 -6.03 8.27 -8.15
CA PRO A 182 -6.64 7.66 -6.97
C PRO A 182 -8.16 7.78 -6.95
N ALA A 183 -8.70 8.89 -7.49
CA ALA A 183 -10.13 9.09 -7.63
C ALA A 183 -10.77 8.06 -8.58
N TYR A 184 -10.17 7.85 -9.75
CA TYR A 184 -10.67 6.88 -10.71
C TYR A 184 -10.53 5.45 -10.20
N VAL A 185 -9.38 5.09 -9.60
CA VAL A 185 -9.13 3.75 -9.07
C VAL A 185 -10.12 3.41 -7.95
N LEU A 186 -10.39 4.36 -7.04
CA LEU A 186 -11.44 4.23 -6.03
C LEU A 186 -12.82 4.04 -6.70
N GLY A 187 -13.15 4.88 -7.70
CA GLY A 187 -14.39 4.82 -8.46
C GLY A 187 -14.64 3.46 -9.09
N ARG A 188 -13.66 2.97 -9.84
CA ARG A 188 -13.63 1.66 -10.47
C ARG A 188 -13.87 0.54 -9.46
N SER A 189 -13.13 0.56 -8.36
CA SER A 189 -13.17 -0.51 -7.36
C SER A 189 -14.52 -0.56 -6.63
N LEU A 190 -15.13 0.60 -6.35
CA LEU A 190 -16.50 0.65 -5.79
C LEU A 190 -17.52 0.16 -6.82
N ARG A 191 -17.34 0.48 -8.11
CA ARG A 191 -18.24 0.02 -9.18
C ARG A 191 -18.18 -1.49 -9.40
N LEU A 192 -16.99 -2.10 -9.39
CA LEU A 192 -16.85 -3.56 -9.54
C LEU A 192 -17.53 -4.33 -8.40
N ARG A 193 -17.51 -3.79 -7.18
CA ARG A 193 -18.18 -4.38 -6.00
C ARG A 193 -19.68 -4.13 -5.96
N HIS A 194 -20.13 -3.03 -6.56
CA HIS A 194 -21.54 -2.69 -6.72
C HIS A 194 -21.90 -2.58 -8.21
N PRO A 195 -21.92 -3.72 -8.95
CA PRO A 195 -22.02 -3.73 -10.40
C PRO A 195 -23.45 -3.47 -10.92
N ALA A 196 -24.40 -3.10 -10.05
CA ALA A 196 -25.79 -2.83 -10.46
C ALA A 196 -25.84 -1.79 -11.59
N GLY A 197 -26.35 -2.17 -12.76
CA GLY A 197 -26.39 -1.32 -13.95
C GLY A 197 -25.11 -1.33 -14.80
N LEU A 198 -24.14 -2.21 -14.53
CA LEU A 198 -23.13 -2.60 -15.52
C LEU A 198 -23.62 -3.84 -16.29
N SER A 199 -23.38 -3.88 -17.59
CA SER A 199 -23.49 -5.13 -18.34
C SER A 199 -22.36 -6.11 -17.97
N ALA A 200 -22.52 -7.39 -18.31
CA ALA A 200 -21.46 -8.39 -18.10
C ALA A 200 -20.17 -8.02 -18.87
N GLU A 201 -20.31 -7.52 -20.10
CA GLU A 201 -19.18 -7.08 -20.93
C GLU A 201 -18.46 -5.87 -20.31
N GLU A 202 -19.22 -4.92 -19.74
CA GLU A 202 -18.63 -3.78 -19.05
C GLU A 202 -17.88 -4.20 -17.79
N ARG A 203 -18.46 -5.12 -17.02
CA ARG A 203 -17.81 -5.67 -15.83
C ARG A 203 -16.51 -6.37 -16.18
N GLU A 204 -16.52 -7.21 -17.22
CA GLU A 204 -15.33 -7.94 -17.66
C GLU A 204 -14.22 -6.99 -18.14
N ARG A 205 -14.58 -6.00 -18.97
CA ARG A 205 -13.65 -4.97 -19.43
C ARG A 205 -13.00 -4.22 -18.26
N VAL A 206 -13.79 -3.80 -17.28
CA VAL A 206 -13.31 -3.00 -16.14
C VAL A 206 -12.44 -3.87 -15.21
N THR A 207 -12.77 -5.15 -15.08
CA THR A 207 -11.96 -6.14 -14.35
C THR A 207 -10.62 -6.36 -15.06
N THR A 208 -10.65 -6.53 -16.39
CA THR A 208 -9.45 -6.66 -17.23
C THR A 208 -8.55 -5.44 -17.09
N GLU A 209 -9.12 -4.23 -17.12
CA GLU A 209 -8.34 -3.00 -16.92
C GLU A 209 -7.69 -2.94 -15.53
N GLN A 210 -8.42 -3.30 -14.47
CA GLN A 210 -7.85 -3.36 -13.12
C GLN A 210 -6.66 -4.33 -13.07
N ASN A 211 -6.82 -5.52 -13.62
CA ASN A 211 -5.78 -6.54 -13.67
C ASN A 211 -4.56 -6.07 -14.48
N THR A 212 -4.79 -5.51 -15.67
CA THR A 212 -3.71 -4.97 -16.51
C THR A 212 -2.95 -3.86 -15.80
N GLN A 213 -3.62 -2.92 -15.11
CA GLN A 213 -2.92 -1.86 -14.38
C GLN A 213 -2.07 -2.41 -13.23
N ILE A 214 -2.60 -3.39 -12.48
CA ILE A 214 -1.87 -4.08 -11.42
C ILE A 214 -0.62 -4.75 -11.99
N SER A 215 -0.79 -5.58 -13.04
CA SER A 215 0.29 -6.35 -13.63
C SER A 215 1.33 -5.45 -14.29
N ASP A 216 0.91 -4.41 -15.02
CA ASP A 216 1.82 -3.42 -15.61
C ASP A 216 2.63 -2.67 -14.55
N ALA A 217 2.08 -2.41 -13.36
CA ALA A 217 2.84 -1.79 -12.27
C ALA A 217 4.02 -2.68 -11.85
N PHE A 218 3.80 -3.99 -11.73
CA PHE A 218 4.86 -4.95 -11.40
C PHE A 218 5.81 -5.19 -12.57
N VAL A 219 5.32 -5.29 -13.81
CA VAL A 219 6.18 -5.40 -15.00
C VAL A 219 7.15 -4.21 -15.07
N ARG A 220 6.65 -2.98 -14.94
CA ARG A 220 7.51 -1.78 -14.95
C ARG A 220 8.54 -1.78 -13.82
N THR A 221 8.20 -2.36 -12.67
CA THR A 221 9.14 -2.52 -11.55
C THR A 221 10.21 -3.56 -11.83
N LEU A 222 9.85 -4.68 -12.45
CA LEU A 222 10.74 -5.83 -12.67
C LEU A 222 11.63 -5.70 -13.91
N VAL A 223 11.18 -4.98 -14.94
CA VAL A 223 12.00 -4.74 -16.14
C VAL A 223 13.25 -3.94 -15.74
N PRO A 224 14.47 -4.45 -16.02
CA PRO A 224 15.71 -3.73 -15.75
C PRO A 224 15.73 -2.39 -16.50
N ASN A 225 16.05 -1.31 -15.78
CA ASN A 225 16.16 0.02 -16.35
C ASN A 225 17.60 0.53 -16.19
N ALA A 226 18.09 1.29 -17.17
CA ALA A 226 19.34 1.99 -17.03
C ALA A 226 19.26 3.01 -15.88
N PRO A 227 20.37 3.26 -15.15
CA PRO A 227 20.40 4.31 -14.14
C PRO A 227 19.97 5.66 -14.70
N LEU A 228 19.04 6.34 -14.03
CA LEU A 228 18.62 7.67 -14.44
C LEU A 228 19.78 8.66 -14.32
N PRO A 229 19.95 9.61 -15.26
CA PRO A 229 20.94 10.67 -15.16
C PRO A 229 20.84 11.42 -13.82
N GLY A 230 21.96 11.57 -13.11
CA GLY A 230 22.01 12.26 -11.81
C GLY A 230 21.43 11.47 -10.62
N SER A 231 21.00 10.22 -10.82
CA SER A 231 20.58 9.37 -9.71
C SER A 231 21.76 8.90 -8.86
N LYS A 232 21.51 8.69 -7.56
CA LYS A 232 22.53 8.15 -6.64
C LYS A 232 22.83 6.69 -7.02
N PRO A 233 24.11 6.25 -7.06
CA PRO A 233 24.44 4.84 -7.31
C PRO A 233 23.67 3.86 -6.40
N SER A 234 23.48 4.25 -5.12
CA SER A 234 22.69 3.48 -4.16
C SER A 234 21.23 3.25 -4.54
N HIS A 235 20.66 4.05 -5.47
CA HIS A 235 19.32 3.79 -5.99
C HIS A 235 19.33 2.67 -7.03
N ALA A 236 20.30 2.65 -7.94
CA ALA A 236 20.44 1.56 -8.91
C ALA A 236 20.62 0.21 -8.21
N ASP A 237 21.47 0.16 -7.18
CA ASP A 237 21.69 -1.05 -6.37
C ASP A 237 20.40 -1.52 -5.69
N ARG A 238 19.61 -0.59 -5.14
CA ARG A 238 18.31 -0.91 -4.52
C ARG A 238 17.29 -1.40 -5.53
N VAL A 239 17.23 -0.80 -6.72
CA VAL A 239 16.34 -1.25 -7.80
C VAL A 239 16.69 -2.68 -8.18
N LYS A 240 17.95 -2.95 -8.54
CA LYS A 240 18.41 -4.29 -8.89
C LYS A 240 18.11 -5.30 -7.78
N ARG A 241 18.46 -4.94 -6.55
CA ARG A 241 18.18 -5.77 -5.37
C ARG A 241 16.70 -6.09 -5.21
N SER A 242 15.84 -5.09 -5.38
CA SER A 242 14.39 -5.27 -5.27
C SER A 242 13.82 -6.12 -6.40
N GLN A 243 14.35 -5.98 -7.63
CA GLN A 243 13.95 -6.77 -8.79
C GLN A 243 14.30 -8.25 -8.61
N GLU A 244 15.50 -8.55 -8.12
CA GLU A 244 15.95 -9.93 -7.85
C GLU A 244 15.06 -10.63 -6.80
N VAL A 245 14.82 -9.96 -5.66
CA VAL A 245 14.00 -10.52 -4.58
C VAL A 245 12.55 -10.66 -5.01
N LEU A 246 11.97 -9.62 -5.63
CA LEU A 246 10.58 -9.63 -6.05
C LEU A 246 10.32 -10.64 -7.18
N GLY A 247 11.24 -10.76 -8.14
CA GLY A 247 11.17 -11.77 -9.19
C GLY A 247 11.14 -13.19 -8.63
N ARG A 248 11.98 -13.49 -7.63
CA ARG A 248 11.96 -14.79 -6.93
C ARG A 248 10.67 -15.05 -6.17
N ILE A 249 10.07 -14.02 -5.56
CA ILE A 249 8.75 -14.14 -4.92
C ILE A 249 7.68 -14.46 -5.96
N PHE A 250 7.71 -13.82 -7.13
CA PHE A 250 6.78 -14.17 -8.22
C PHE A 250 6.98 -15.59 -8.75
N LEU A 251 8.22 -16.08 -8.83
CA LEU A 251 8.49 -17.48 -9.18
C LEU A 251 7.89 -18.46 -8.17
N LEU A 252 7.97 -18.16 -6.86
CA LEU A 252 7.28 -18.96 -5.84
C LEU A 252 5.77 -18.98 -6.07
N MET A 253 5.17 -17.82 -6.33
CA MET A 253 3.72 -17.72 -6.56
C MET A 253 3.27 -18.45 -7.84
N GLN A 254 4.05 -18.36 -8.92
CA GLN A 254 3.79 -19.13 -10.15
C GLN A 254 3.81 -20.64 -9.88
N ASN A 255 4.72 -21.10 -9.00
CA ASN A 255 4.86 -22.52 -8.74
C ASN A 255 3.86 -23.08 -7.71
N GLY A 256 3.36 -22.29 -6.76
CA GLY A 256 2.57 -22.85 -5.66
C GLY A 256 1.53 -21.93 -5.00
N LEU A 257 1.14 -20.80 -5.61
CA LEU A 257 0.13 -19.95 -5.01
C LEU A 257 -1.24 -20.63 -4.94
N LYS A 258 -1.75 -20.75 -3.71
CA LYS A 258 -3.10 -21.17 -3.37
C LYS A 258 -3.84 -20.07 -2.64
N VAL A 259 -5.16 -20.07 -2.76
CA VAL A 259 -6.06 -19.17 -2.04
C VAL A 259 -7.04 -19.96 -1.19
N TYR A 260 -7.37 -19.45 -0.01
CA TYR A 260 -8.37 -20.11 0.84
C TYR A 260 -9.77 -19.93 0.22
N ASN A 261 -10.47 -21.04 0.02
CA ASN A 261 -11.86 -21.09 -0.41
C ASN A 261 -12.73 -21.51 0.78
N LYS A 262 -13.64 -20.64 1.21
CA LYS A 262 -14.45 -20.87 2.42
C LYS A 262 -15.50 -21.96 2.21
N GLU A 263 -16.02 -22.09 1.00
CA GLU A 263 -17.00 -23.13 0.65
C GLU A 263 -16.38 -24.53 0.76
N GLN A 264 -15.14 -24.68 0.31
CA GLN A 264 -14.38 -25.94 0.39
C GLN A 264 -13.65 -26.11 1.73
N GLY A 265 -13.48 -25.05 2.50
CA GLY A 265 -12.71 -25.06 3.75
C GLY A 265 -11.23 -25.41 3.55
N ALA A 266 -10.68 -25.09 2.37
CA ALA A 266 -9.36 -25.53 1.94
C ALA A 266 -8.65 -24.49 1.07
N HIS A 267 -7.33 -24.60 0.98
CA HIS A 267 -6.52 -23.84 0.03
C HIS A 267 -6.54 -24.51 -1.34
N VAL A 268 -7.03 -23.81 -2.34
CA VAL A 268 -7.11 -24.26 -3.74
C VAL A 268 -6.12 -23.51 -4.61
N ASP A 269 -5.66 -24.13 -5.68
CA ASP A 269 -4.78 -23.47 -6.65
C ASP A 269 -5.43 -22.19 -7.19
N TYR A 270 -4.66 -21.10 -7.16
CA TYR A 270 -5.15 -19.84 -7.68
C TYR A 270 -5.00 -19.79 -9.22
N ILE A 271 -6.13 -19.97 -9.91
CA ILE A 271 -6.22 -19.98 -11.38
C ILE A 271 -7.11 -18.87 -11.96
N GLU A 272 -7.79 -18.11 -11.09
CA GLU A 272 -8.81 -17.12 -11.49
C GLU A 272 -8.22 -15.80 -12.03
N GLY A 273 -6.90 -15.61 -11.98
CA GLY A 273 -6.26 -14.43 -12.55
C GLY A 273 -4.79 -14.31 -12.19
N ASP A 274 -4.27 -13.09 -12.32
CA ASP A 274 -2.85 -12.80 -12.21
C ASP A 274 -2.31 -12.98 -10.79
N VAL A 275 -1.14 -13.64 -10.66
CA VAL A 275 -0.48 -13.83 -9.35
C VAL A 275 -0.09 -12.48 -8.72
N ALA A 276 0.09 -11.42 -9.52
CA ALA A 276 0.27 -10.04 -9.07
C ALA A 276 -0.79 -9.57 -8.07
N ARG A 277 -2.04 -10.04 -8.22
CA ARG A 277 -3.14 -9.66 -7.32
C ARG A 277 -2.88 -10.11 -5.88
N ALA A 278 -2.11 -11.16 -5.67
CA ALA A 278 -1.74 -11.65 -4.34
C ALA A 278 -0.98 -10.62 -3.51
N LEU A 279 -0.23 -9.71 -4.15
CA LEU A 279 0.48 -8.61 -3.48
C LEU A 279 -0.18 -7.25 -3.68
N ALA A 280 -0.94 -7.05 -4.77
CA ALA A 280 -1.47 -5.75 -5.16
C ALA A 280 -2.48 -5.16 -4.18
N HIS A 281 -3.29 -5.98 -3.52
CA HIS A 281 -4.38 -5.54 -2.65
C HIS A 281 -3.98 -5.43 -1.17
N GLY A 282 -2.68 -5.47 -0.86
CA GLY A 282 -2.20 -5.57 0.52
C GLY A 282 -2.57 -6.90 1.19
N GLY A 283 -2.18 -7.05 2.46
CA GLY A 283 -2.13 -8.36 3.12
C GLY A 283 -0.83 -9.10 2.76
N ARG A 284 -0.79 -10.42 2.98
CA ARG A 284 0.44 -11.22 2.84
C ARG A 284 0.18 -12.51 2.09
N VAL A 285 1.20 -12.97 1.37
CA VAL A 285 1.34 -14.35 0.91
C VAL A 285 2.18 -15.07 1.94
N THR A 286 1.64 -16.13 2.50
CA THR A 286 2.30 -16.95 3.51
C THR A 286 2.94 -18.16 2.85
N VAL A 287 4.20 -18.45 3.15
CA VAL A 287 4.90 -19.66 2.73
C VAL A 287 5.11 -20.55 3.94
N ARG A 288 4.51 -21.75 3.92
CA ARG A 288 4.72 -22.76 4.94
C ARG A 288 5.94 -23.60 4.59
N ILE A 289 6.93 -23.59 5.49
CA ILE A 289 8.19 -24.32 5.32
C ILE A 289 8.10 -25.60 6.15
N PRO A 290 8.22 -26.81 5.57
CA PRO A 290 8.18 -28.02 6.35
C PRO A 290 9.24 -28.05 7.45
N GLN A 291 8.90 -28.70 8.57
CA GLN A 291 9.85 -28.97 9.66
C GLN A 291 11.13 -29.64 9.16
N LEU A 292 12.22 -29.45 9.90
CA LEU A 292 13.50 -30.08 9.62
C LEU A 292 13.42 -31.58 9.88
N LYS A 293 13.99 -32.38 8.97
CA LYS A 293 14.16 -33.83 9.12
C LYS A 293 15.37 -34.16 9.99
N ALA A 294 16.38 -33.27 10.02
CA ALA A 294 17.61 -33.43 10.80
C ALA A 294 18.14 -32.09 11.32
N ARG A 295 19.02 -32.14 12.33
CA ARG A 295 19.55 -30.93 13.00
C ARG A 295 20.48 -30.10 12.13
N ASP A 296 21.15 -30.74 11.19
CA ASP A 296 22.11 -30.17 10.25
C ASP A 296 21.46 -29.69 8.95
N GLU A 297 20.15 -29.93 8.77
CA GLU A 297 19.41 -29.40 7.64
C GLU A 297 19.38 -27.86 7.66
N ASN A 298 19.53 -27.26 6.48
CA ASN A 298 19.59 -25.81 6.36
C ASN A 298 18.21 -25.16 6.57
N LYS A 299 17.93 -24.76 7.82
CA LYS A 299 16.71 -24.00 8.17
C LYS A 299 16.60 -22.63 7.49
N PHE A 300 17.68 -22.11 6.89
CA PHE A 300 17.71 -20.84 6.17
C PHE A 300 17.62 -21.01 4.64
N ALA A 301 17.35 -22.22 4.14
CA ALA A 301 17.34 -22.50 2.70
C ALA A 301 16.36 -21.59 1.91
N LEU A 302 15.14 -21.35 2.41
CA LEU A 302 14.19 -20.46 1.74
C LEU A 302 14.65 -18.98 1.70
N PRO A 303 15.04 -18.33 2.83
CA PRO A 303 15.52 -16.96 2.77
C PRO A 303 16.83 -16.80 1.98
N GLU A 304 17.70 -17.82 1.93
CA GLU A 304 18.84 -17.86 1.01
C GLU A 304 18.39 -17.92 -0.45
N TRP A 305 17.42 -18.78 -0.76
CA TRP A 305 16.87 -18.91 -2.10
C TRP A 305 16.19 -17.61 -2.56
N VAL A 306 15.37 -16.98 -1.71
CA VAL A 306 14.77 -15.65 -1.99
C VAL A 306 15.85 -14.57 -2.10
N GLY A 307 16.99 -14.78 -1.45
CA GLY A 307 18.18 -13.92 -1.54
C GLY A 307 18.30 -12.90 -0.43
N VAL A 308 17.53 -12.99 0.67
CA VAL A 308 17.67 -12.10 1.84
C VAL A 308 18.76 -12.53 2.81
N MET A 309 19.23 -13.77 2.69
CA MET A 309 20.37 -14.31 3.42
C MET A 309 21.48 -14.80 2.49
N GLU A 310 22.71 -14.75 2.98
CA GLU A 310 23.90 -15.28 2.33
C GLU A 310 23.82 -16.81 2.23
N PRO A 311 24.19 -17.40 1.08
CA PRO A 311 24.10 -18.84 0.88
C PRO A 311 25.00 -19.63 1.84
N GLY A 312 24.66 -20.91 2.02
CA GLY A 312 25.51 -21.89 2.69
C GLY A 312 25.17 -22.12 4.16
N GLY A 313 23.93 -21.84 4.58
CA GLY A 313 23.45 -22.11 5.93
C GLY A 313 24.01 -21.17 7.00
N SER A 314 24.65 -20.07 6.59
CA SER A 314 25.37 -19.18 7.51
C SER A 314 24.44 -18.38 8.42
N GLY A 315 23.18 -18.23 8.03
CA GLY A 315 22.21 -17.36 8.70
C GLY A 315 22.61 -15.89 8.69
N LYS A 316 23.53 -15.45 7.81
CA LYS A 316 23.91 -14.04 7.68
C LYS A 316 22.98 -13.34 6.70
N ASP A 317 22.62 -12.09 6.99
CA ASP A 317 21.83 -11.27 6.08
C ASP A 317 22.71 -10.75 4.93
N VAL A 318 22.22 -10.79 3.69
CA VAL A 318 22.92 -10.16 2.54
C VAL A 318 23.08 -8.66 2.77
N ASN A 319 22.05 -8.03 3.34
CA ASN A 319 22.09 -6.61 3.69
C ASN A 319 21.46 -6.38 5.07
N PRO A 320 22.26 -6.29 6.14
CA PRO A 320 21.77 -6.05 7.50
C PRO A 320 20.95 -4.76 7.66
N LYS A 321 21.09 -3.78 6.76
CA LYS A 321 20.31 -2.51 6.80
C LYS A 321 18.85 -2.70 6.39
N GLU A 322 18.50 -3.83 5.76
CA GLU A 322 17.12 -4.18 5.43
C GLU A 322 16.36 -4.71 6.65
N ARG A 323 17.05 -4.99 7.77
CA ARG A 323 16.43 -5.50 9.00
C ARG A 323 15.48 -4.49 9.64
N ARG A 324 14.32 -4.96 10.06
CA ARG A 324 13.30 -4.19 10.78
C ARG A 324 13.14 -4.69 12.21
N LEU A 325 12.70 -3.77 13.09
CA LEU A 325 12.51 -4.01 14.52
C LEU A 325 11.07 -4.33 14.94
N TYR A 326 10.12 -4.31 14.01
CA TYR A 326 8.75 -4.65 14.30
C TYR A 326 7.98 -5.01 13.02
N GLY A 327 7.02 -5.91 13.20
CA GLY A 327 6.01 -6.31 12.22
C GLY A 327 4.65 -6.22 12.88
N THR A 328 3.63 -5.86 12.11
CA THR A 328 2.25 -5.67 12.59
C THR A 328 1.48 -6.99 12.76
N HIS A 329 2.05 -8.09 12.27
CA HIS A 329 1.48 -9.44 12.29
C HIS A 329 2.55 -10.45 12.74
N ASP A 330 2.10 -11.60 13.24
CA ASP A 330 2.95 -12.72 13.64
C ASP A 330 2.29 -14.05 13.25
N GLN A 331 3.09 -15.11 13.06
CA GLN A 331 2.57 -16.45 12.75
C GLN A 331 2.56 -17.35 13.99
N LYS A 332 1.41 -17.89 14.36
CA LYS A 332 1.32 -18.92 15.40
C LYS A 332 1.53 -20.29 14.77
N ILE A 333 2.63 -20.95 15.16
CA ILE A 333 3.01 -22.26 14.65
C ILE A 333 2.99 -23.27 15.81
N GLY A 334 2.17 -24.30 15.69
CA GLY A 334 2.09 -25.41 16.63
C GLY A 334 3.07 -26.53 16.28
N LYS A 335 3.31 -27.42 17.23
CA LYS A 335 4.11 -28.62 16.97
C LYS A 335 3.38 -29.58 16.05
N ASN A 336 4.10 -30.19 15.14
CA ASN A 336 3.63 -31.33 14.37
C ASN A 336 3.58 -32.57 15.29
N ARG A 337 2.64 -33.46 15.03
CA ARG A 337 2.47 -34.71 15.77
C ARG A 337 3.25 -35.83 15.09
N ALA A 338 3.62 -36.84 15.88
CA ALA A 338 4.37 -38.00 15.39
C ALA A 338 3.59 -38.85 14.35
N ASP A 339 2.28 -38.70 14.29
CA ASP A 339 1.40 -39.35 13.31
C ASP A 339 1.33 -38.61 11.95
N GLY A 340 2.14 -37.55 11.76
CA GLY A 340 2.15 -36.72 10.56
C GLY A 340 1.10 -35.61 10.57
N THR A 341 0.26 -35.51 11.61
CA THR A 341 -0.69 -34.40 11.73
C THR A 341 0.05 -33.10 11.96
N LEU A 342 -0.30 -32.11 11.15
CA LEU A 342 0.28 -30.79 11.18
C LEU A 342 -0.13 -29.99 12.41
N GLY A 343 0.82 -29.22 12.93
CA GLY A 343 0.56 -28.22 13.95
C GLY A 343 -0.30 -27.06 13.41
N ALA A 344 -0.88 -26.29 14.34
CA ALA A 344 -1.58 -25.05 14.01
C ALA A 344 -0.68 -24.13 13.19
N PHE A 345 -1.25 -23.42 12.22
CA PHE A 345 -0.53 -22.50 11.35
C PHE A 345 -1.43 -21.31 11.05
N GLU A 346 -1.47 -20.35 11.96
CA GLU A 346 -2.49 -19.28 11.98
C GLU A 346 -1.81 -17.90 11.97
N GLU A 347 -2.16 -17.05 11.00
CA GLU A 347 -1.72 -15.64 11.02
C GLU A 347 -2.48 -14.87 12.11
N GLN A 348 -1.71 -14.16 12.93
CA GLN A 348 -2.20 -13.31 14.00
C GLN A 348 -1.88 -11.85 13.70
N GLY A 349 -2.85 -10.97 13.96
CA GLY A 349 -2.73 -9.54 13.68
C GLY A 349 -3.42 -8.69 14.75
N GLY A 350 -3.06 -7.41 14.81
CA GLY A 350 -3.70 -6.42 15.66
C GLY A 350 -2.70 -5.56 16.46
N THR A 351 -3.13 -4.37 16.85
CA THR A 351 -2.34 -3.38 17.61
C THR A 351 -1.77 -3.93 18.92
N LEU A 352 -2.47 -4.88 19.56
CA LEU A 352 -1.99 -5.55 20.77
C LEU A 352 -0.82 -6.52 20.52
N ILE A 353 -0.79 -7.17 19.35
CA ILE A 353 0.31 -8.04 18.91
C ILE A 353 1.50 -7.20 18.45
N GLY A 354 1.28 -6.07 17.75
CA GLY A 354 2.34 -5.12 17.41
C GLY A 354 3.12 -4.63 18.63
N ALA A 355 2.43 -4.32 19.74
CA ALA A 355 3.07 -3.96 21.01
C ALA A 355 3.81 -5.14 21.67
N ARG A 356 3.26 -6.35 21.64
CA ARG A 356 3.94 -7.57 22.14
C ARG A 356 5.16 -7.95 21.31
N ASN A 357 5.10 -7.79 19.98
CA ASN A 357 6.20 -8.02 19.05
C ASN A 357 7.34 -7.03 19.31
N ILE A 358 7.04 -5.77 19.65
CA ILE A 358 8.06 -4.80 20.06
C ILE A 358 8.76 -5.26 21.35
N VAL A 359 8.02 -5.71 22.37
CA VAL A 359 8.61 -6.19 23.62
C VAL A 359 9.40 -7.49 23.40
N LYS A 360 8.86 -8.43 22.64
CA LYS A 360 9.53 -9.69 22.28
C LYS A 360 10.78 -9.44 21.46
N GLN A 361 10.75 -8.57 20.46
CA GLN A 361 11.94 -8.23 19.66
C GLN A 361 12.96 -7.38 20.41
N LEU A 362 12.55 -6.58 21.40
CA LEU A 362 13.48 -5.93 22.32
C LEU A 362 14.18 -6.95 23.23
N LEU A 363 13.45 -7.99 23.67
CA LEU A 363 14.00 -9.11 24.43
C LEU A 363 14.88 -10.03 23.56
N ASP A 364 14.49 -10.31 22.30
CA ASP A 364 15.29 -11.05 21.32
C ASP A 364 16.50 -10.23 20.85
N LYS A 365 16.45 -8.88 20.91
CA LYS A 365 17.64 -8.03 20.76
C LYS A 365 18.56 -8.13 21.97
N ALA A 366 18.01 -8.34 23.16
CA ALA A 366 18.79 -8.55 24.37
C ALA A 366 19.39 -9.97 24.43
N HIS A 367 18.84 -10.94 23.68
CA HIS A 367 19.35 -12.31 23.54
C HIS A 367 19.50 -12.67 22.06
N LEU A 368 20.72 -12.49 21.53
CA LEU A 368 21.21 -13.04 20.26
C LEU A 368 20.84 -14.54 20.12
N SER A 369 19.66 -14.85 19.62
CA SER A 369 19.35 -16.15 19.06
C SER A 369 19.53 -16.03 17.54
N PRO A 370 20.61 -16.61 16.96
CA PRO A 370 20.78 -16.75 15.51
C PRO A 370 19.56 -17.36 14.80
N ASP A 371 18.72 -18.03 15.60
CA ASP A 371 17.56 -18.85 15.25
C ASP A 371 16.21 -18.13 15.48
N GLY A 372 16.23 -16.85 15.83
CA GLY A 372 15.02 -16.06 16.06
C GLY A 372 14.32 -15.62 14.76
N SER A 373 13.07 -15.17 14.88
CA SER A 373 12.31 -14.58 13.78
C SER A 373 13.00 -13.34 13.21
N ARG A 374 12.88 -13.12 11.90
CA ARG A 374 13.58 -12.05 11.17
C ARG A 374 12.60 -11.27 10.31
N LEU A 375 12.78 -9.95 10.31
CA LEU A 375 11.96 -9.03 9.52
C LEU A 375 12.85 -8.22 8.59
N TYR A 376 12.45 -8.15 7.32
CA TYR A 376 13.12 -7.34 6.31
C TYR A 376 12.15 -6.35 5.68
N GLY A 377 12.71 -5.24 5.21
CA GLY A 377 12.03 -4.21 4.46
C GLY A 377 12.86 -3.75 3.27
N LEU A 378 12.34 -3.92 2.06
CA LEU A 378 13.00 -3.50 0.83
C LEU A 378 12.19 -2.38 0.16
N ASN A 379 12.82 -1.26 -0.12
CA ASN A 379 12.17 -0.18 -0.84
C ASN A 379 12.08 -0.53 -2.32
N LEU A 380 10.87 -0.48 -2.87
CA LEU A 380 10.61 -0.74 -4.28
C LEU A 380 10.55 0.58 -5.05
N ALA A 381 10.85 0.51 -6.35
CA ALA A 381 10.41 1.50 -7.32
C ALA A 381 9.12 0.98 -7.98
N LEU A 382 8.05 0.87 -7.19
CA LEU A 382 6.81 0.23 -7.66
C LEU A 382 6.16 1.11 -8.74
N GLY A 383 5.85 0.52 -9.90
CA GLY A 383 5.35 1.24 -11.06
C GLY A 383 6.42 1.71 -12.06
N GLY A 384 7.71 1.51 -11.76
CA GLY A 384 8.84 1.74 -12.67
C GLY A 384 9.77 2.87 -12.21
N TRP A 385 11.07 2.61 -12.17
CA TRP A 385 12.04 3.61 -11.72
C TRP A 385 12.21 4.75 -12.74
N GLY A 386 11.96 5.99 -12.31
CA GLY A 386 12.06 7.17 -13.19
C GLY A 386 10.76 7.54 -13.89
N GLU A 387 9.76 6.68 -13.83
CA GLU A 387 8.42 6.99 -14.29
C GLU A 387 7.76 8.03 -13.39
N MET A 388 6.86 8.81 -13.98
CA MET A 388 6.01 9.71 -13.21
C MET A 388 4.94 8.89 -12.49
N HIS A 389 4.94 9.00 -11.17
CA HIS A 389 3.85 8.48 -10.35
C HIS A 389 2.58 9.28 -10.64
N HIS A 390 1.41 8.69 -10.38
CA HIS A 390 0.12 9.37 -10.56
C HIS A 390 -0.05 10.57 -9.60
N GLU A 391 0.83 10.70 -8.61
CA GLU A 391 0.90 11.78 -7.63
C GLU A 391 1.74 12.97 -8.12
N GLY A 392 2.38 12.86 -9.31
CA GLY A 392 3.14 13.95 -9.94
C GLY A 392 4.62 14.02 -9.54
N ASP A 393 5.13 13.03 -8.83
CA ASP A 393 6.56 12.88 -8.53
C ASP A 393 7.20 11.70 -9.27
N VAL A 394 8.53 11.68 -9.31
CA VAL A 394 9.31 10.63 -9.97
C VAL A 394 9.49 9.46 -9.03
N ILE A 395 9.09 8.27 -9.48
CA ILE A 395 9.17 7.02 -8.72
C ILE A 395 10.64 6.67 -8.40
N LYS A 396 10.91 6.37 -7.12
CA LYS A 396 12.26 6.06 -6.59
C LYS A 396 12.21 4.91 -5.57
N PRO A 397 13.33 4.17 -5.37
CA PRO A 397 13.45 3.13 -4.33
C PRO A 397 13.71 3.74 -2.93
N ASP A 398 12.78 4.57 -2.45
CA ASP A 398 12.87 5.34 -1.20
C ASP A 398 11.89 4.89 -0.11
N GLY A 399 10.96 4.01 -0.47
CA GLY A 399 9.92 3.47 0.39
C GLY A 399 8.67 4.36 0.47
N ALA A 400 8.59 5.45 -0.30
CA ALA A 400 7.34 6.18 -0.52
C ALA A 400 6.54 5.57 -1.69
N HIS A 401 7.24 4.93 -2.63
CA HIS A 401 6.70 4.33 -3.86
C HIS A 401 6.60 2.80 -3.75
N GLY A 402 6.19 2.29 -2.60
CA GLY A 402 6.11 0.86 -2.32
C GLY A 402 7.28 0.33 -1.48
N HIS A 403 6.93 -0.59 -0.58
CA HIS A 403 7.86 -1.23 0.33
C HIS A 403 7.49 -2.70 0.49
N LEU A 404 8.42 -3.60 0.17
CA LEU A 404 8.26 -5.04 0.36
C LEU A 404 8.61 -5.40 1.80
N PHE A 405 7.64 -5.94 2.51
CA PHE A 405 7.78 -6.55 3.82
C PHE A 405 8.04 -8.04 3.69
N ILE A 406 9.03 -8.55 4.42
CA ILE A 406 9.34 -9.97 4.52
C ILE A 406 9.46 -10.35 6.00
N HIS A 407 8.70 -11.36 6.42
CA HIS A 407 8.84 -11.97 7.74
C HIS A 407 9.30 -13.41 7.56
N PHE A 408 10.25 -13.85 8.38
CA PHE A 408 10.75 -15.21 8.37
C PHE A 408 10.80 -15.77 9.79
N LYS A 409 10.26 -16.98 9.97
CA LYS A 409 10.44 -17.82 11.15
C LYS A 409 11.05 -19.15 10.70
N PRO A 410 12.22 -19.53 11.25
CA PRO A 410 12.85 -20.78 10.84
C PRO A 410 12.01 -22.00 11.25
N PRO A 411 11.99 -23.07 10.45
CA PRO A 411 11.47 -24.36 10.87
C PRO A 411 12.34 -24.96 11.99
N GLY A 412 11.72 -25.81 12.80
CA GLY A 412 12.37 -26.60 13.85
C GLY A 412 12.28 -28.09 13.56
N LEU A 413 12.75 -28.93 14.49
CA LEU A 413 12.62 -30.39 14.37
C LEU A 413 11.20 -30.91 14.64
N ASP A 414 10.39 -30.12 15.34
CA ASP A 414 9.04 -30.50 15.77
C ASP A 414 7.97 -29.52 15.32
N HIS A 415 8.33 -28.52 14.51
CA HIS A 415 7.39 -27.52 13.99
C HIS A 415 7.86 -26.99 12.63
N ASP A 416 6.88 -26.57 11.83
CA ASP A 416 7.12 -25.92 10.55
C ASP A 416 7.71 -24.51 10.72
N GLY A 417 8.23 -23.97 9.63
CA GLY A 417 8.66 -22.58 9.51
C GLY A 417 7.64 -21.76 8.70
N ASP A 418 7.91 -20.46 8.64
CA ASP A 418 7.05 -19.49 7.95
C ASP A 418 7.90 -18.45 7.22
N MET A 419 7.45 -18.04 6.04
CA MET A 419 7.92 -16.82 5.40
C MET A 419 6.74 -16.06 4.79
N GLN A 420 6.56 -14.80 5.18
CA GLN A 420 5.45 -13.97 4.70
C GLN A 420 5.97 -12.83 3.83
N PHE A 421 5.33 -12.64 2.67
CA PHE A 421 5.60 -11.52 1.78
C PHE A 421 4.40 -10.58 1.76
N GLY A 422 4.62 -9.29 1.96
CA GLY A 422 3.55 -8.28 1.88
C GLY A 422 4.03 -7.02 1.19
N LEU A 423 3.15 -6.38 0.44
CA LEU A 423 3.41 -5.06 -0.11
C LEU A 423 2.77 -4.00 0.79
N GLU A 424 3.61 -3.14 1.35
CA GLU A 424 3.21 -1.95 2.08
C GLU A 424 3.25 -0.74 1.13
N THR A 425 2.25 0.14 1.20
CA THR A 425 2.22 1.38 0.42
C THR A 425 3.44 2.25 0.71
N THR A 426 3.82 2.35 1.99
CA THR A 426 4.98 3.09 2.45
C THR A 426 5.76 2.32 3.50
N LYS A 427 7.07 2.57 3.55
CA LYS A 427 7.93 2.07 4.62
C LYS A 427 7.46 2.59 5.98
N PRO A 428 7.72 1.87 7.08
CA PRO A 428 7.50 2.39 8.42
C PRO A 428 8.14 3.76 8.63
N TRP A 429 7.36 4.66 9.24
CA TRP A 429 7.64 6.07 9.48
C TRP A 429 7.80 6.93 8.21
N GLY A 430 7.56 6.36 7.02
CA GLY A 430 7.54 7.06 5.76
C GLY A 430 6.19 7.75 5.50
N GLU A 431 6.25 8.82 4.72
CA GLU A 431 5.10 9.51 4.14
C GLU A 431 5.11 9.28 2.62
N ASN A 432 3.96 9.04 1.99
CA ASN A 432 3.83 9.08 0.52
C ASN A 432 3.26 10.42 0.05
N ALA A 433 3.31 10.66 -1.26
CA ALA A 433 2.90 11.93 -1.83
C ALA A 433 1.38 12.17 -1.77
N ILE A 434 0.50 11.17 -1.59
CA ILE A 434 -0.94 11.36 -1.24
C ILE A 434 -1.23 11.60 0.26
N GLY A 435 -0.19 11.74 1.10
CA GLY A 435 -0.32 12.16 2.49
C GLY A 435 -0.56 11.04 3.51
N TYR A 436 -0.31 9.78 3.15
CA TYR A 436 -0.30 8.66 4.11
C TYR A 436 1.00 8.62 4.89
N LYS A 437 0.92 8.55 6.21
CA LYS A 437 2.05 8.22 7.10
C LYS A 437 1.90 6.82 7.66
N HIS A 438 2.91 5.98 7.50
CA HIS A 438 2.93 4.67 8.16
C HIS A 438 3.49 4.82 9.57
N ASP A 439 2.64 4.88 10.59
CA ASP A 439 3.07 4.88 11.99
C ASP A 439 2.85 3.51 12.66
N MET A 440 3.26 3.38 13.92
CA MET A 440 3.11 2.13 14.68
C MET A 440 1.65 1.78 15.05
N PHE A 441 0.71 2.71 14.79
CA PHE A 441 -0.73 2.53 14.99
C PHE A 441 -1.49 2.34 13.68
N SER A 442 -0.78 2.38 12.53
CA SER A 442 -1.28 1.96 11.22
C SER A 442 -1.75 0.51 11.28
N SER A 443 -3.06 0.35 11.40
CA SER A 443 -3.76 -0.92 11.30
C SER A 443 -4.35 -1.03 9.90
N GLU A 444 -4.78 -2.22 9.48
CA GLU A 444 -5.57 -2.38 8.26
C GLU A 444 -6.77 -1.42 8.18
N LYS A 445 -7.30 -0.98 9.34
CA LYS A 445 -8.43 -0.05 9.45
C LYS A 445 -8.06 1.43 9.19
N THR A 446 -6.80 1.82 9.40
CA THR A 446 -6.27 3.20 9.27
C THR A 446 -5.28 3.37 8.13
N ALA A 447 -4.78 2.27 7.55
CA ALA A 447 -3.82 2.30 6.46
C ALA A 447 -4.47 2.66 5.11
N ASN A 448 -3.70 3.23 4.18
CA ASN A 448 -4.17 3.63 2.84
C ASN A 448 -5.04 2.51 2.21
N PRO A 449 -6.30 2.77 1.83
CA PRO A 449 -7.15 1.75 1.22
C PRO A 449 -6.64 1.29 -0.14
N GLU A 450 -5.83 2.13 -0.81
CA GLU A 450 -5.20 1.86 -2.10
C GLU A 450 -3.72 1.47 -1.93
N SER A 451 -3.29 0.50 -2.71
CA SER A 451 -1.89 0.11 -2.84
C SER A 451 -1.21 0.91 -3.95
N SER A 452 0.10 1.08 -3.84
CA SER A 452 0.92 1.66 -4.92
C SER A 452 0.92 0.82 -6.21
N ALA A 453 0.35 -0.40 -6.19
CA ALA A 453 0.07 -1.23 -7.37
C ALA A 453 -1.40 -1.14 -7.85
N TYR A 454 -2.14 -0.07 -7.52
CA TYR A 454 -3.54 0.15 -7.97
C TYR A 454 -4.59 -0.83 -7.43
N GLY A 455 -4.21 -1.71 -6.49
CA GLY A 455 -5.13 -2.63 -5.82
C GLY A 455 -5.75 -2.02 -4.57
N MET A 456 -7.04 -2.25 -4.33
CA MET A 456 -7.71 -1.87 -3.08
C MET A 456 -7.68 -3.00 -2.06
N LYS A 457 -7.52 -2.66 -0.77
CA LYS A 457 -7.49 -3.65 0.33
C LYS A 457 -8.71 -4.53 0.48
N HIS A 458 -9.84 -4.06 -0.03
CA HIS A 458 -11.09 -4.80 0.01
C HIS A 458 -11.25 -5.77 -1.17
N ASP A 459 -10.34 -5.73 -2.14
CA ASP A 459 -10.36 -6.57 -3.34
C ASP A 459 -9.30 -7.69 -3.26
N LYS A 460 -8.85 -8.02 -2.04
CA LYS A 460 -7.90 -9.12 -1.79
C LYS A 460 -8.46 -10.43 -2.33
N ILE A 461 -7.57 -11.23 -2.91
CA ILE A 461 -7.87 -12.62 -3.27
C ILE A 461 -7.75 -13.51 -2.04
N GLY A 462 -8.51 -14.61 -2.05
CA GLY A 462 -8.63 -15.53 -0.93
C GLY A 462 -9.66 -15.08 0.10
N GLU A 463 -10.50 -16.02 0.51
CA GLU A 463 -11.56 -15.81 1.48
C GLU A 463 -11.07 -16.10 2.90
N GLY A 464 -11.97 -16.07 3.87
CA GLY A 464 -11.67 -16.46 5.25
C GLY A 464 -11.15 -15.31 6.13
N ALA A 465 -10.90 -15.66 7.38
CA ALA A 465 -10.31 -14.79 8.38
C ALA A 465 -8.78 -14.78 8.26
N LEU A 466 -8.14 -13.90 9.04
CA LEU A 466 -6.67 -13.82 9.08
C LEU A 466 -6.02 -15.18 9.41
N ALA A 467 -6.60 -15.92 10.36
CA ALA A 467 -6.09 -17.23 10.79
C ALA A 467 -6.09 -18.28 9.68
N ASP A 468 -6.88 -18.10 8.61
CA ASP A 468 -7.00 -19.06 7.51
C ASP A 468 -5.85 -18.93 6.49
N ASN A 469 -4.96 -17.94 6.64
CA ASN A 469 -3.90 -17.62 5.67
C ASN A 469 -4.47 -17.52 4.24
N GLN A 470 -5.18 -16.42 3.96
CA GLN A 470 -5.96 -16.25 2.72
C GLN A 470 -5.19 -16.56 1.42
N ARG A 471 -3.85 -16.39 1.43
CA ARG A 471 -2.93 -16.75 0.36
C ARG A 471 -1.80 -17.60 0.94
N LEU A 472 -1.63 -18.81 0.43
CA LEU A 472 -0.68 -19.79 0.95
C LEU A 472 0.16 -20.38 -0.19
N ILE A 473 1.43 -20.63 0.09
CA ILE A 473 2.31 -21.53 -0.65
C ILE A 473 2.79 -22.57 0.35
N ASP A 474 2.62 -23.84 0.05
CA ASP A 474 3.07 -24.93 0.92
C ASP A 474 4.24 -25.64 0.26
N LEU A 475 5.45 -25.50 0.82
CA LEU A 475 6.64 -26.06 0.17
C LEU A 475 6.66 -27.58 0.13
N ARG A 476 5.79 -28.25 0.90
CA ARG A 476 5.60 -29.70 0.79
C ARG A 476 5.00 -30.12 -0.54
N ASP A 477 4.26 -29.23 -1.19
CA ASP A 477 3.74 -29.48 -2.54
C ASP A 477 4.85 -29.47 -3.60
N PHE A 478 6.08 -29.07 -3.24
CA PHE A 478 7.25 -29.07 -4.12
C PHE A 478 8.14 -30.30 -3.90
N ASP A 479 7.80 -31.18 -2.96
CA ASP A 479 8.44 -32.48 -2.83
C ASP A 479 7.85 -33.41 -3.92
N SER A 480 8.66 -33.86 -4.88
CA SER A 480 8.25 -34.77 -5.97
C SER A 480 9.20 -35.94 -6.07
N GLY A 481 8.75 -37.14 -5.71
CA GLY A 481 9.56 -38.35 -5.69
C GLY A 481 10.81 -38.19 -4.81
N ASP A 482 11.98 -38.30 -5.42
CA ASP A 482 13.28 -38.13 -4.75
C ASP A 482 13.76 -36.67 -4.68
N VAL A 483 13.04 -35.73 -5.31
CA VAL A 483 13.36 -34.30 -5.32
C VAL A 483 12.65 -33.60 -4.17
N GLY A 484 13.41 -33.22 -3.14
CA GLY A 484 12.89 -32.35 -2.08
C GLY A 484 12.72 -30.90 -2.53
N TRP A 485 11.88 -30.14 -1.84
CA TRP A 485 11.51 -28.76 -2.16
C TRP A 485 12.71 -27.81 -2.34
N GLN A 486 13.81 -28.04 -1.60
CA GLN A 486 15.04 -27.26 -1.73
C GLN A 486 15.69 -27.44 -3.11
N ASP A 487 15.66 -28.67 -3.62
CA ASP A 487 16.20 -28.98 -4.93
C ASP A 487 15.23 -28.54 -6.03
N TYR A 488 13.92 -28.72 -5.84
CA TYR A 488 12.88 -28.16 -6.71
C TYR A 488 13.11 -26.66 -6.95
N LEU A 489 13.23 -25.87 -5.86
CA LEU A 489 13.46 -24.43 -5.97
C LEU A 489 14.79 -24.09 -6.65
N ARG A 490 15.84 -24.88 -6.43
CA ARG A 490 17.13 -24.71 -7.12
C ARG A 490 16.99 -24.92 -8.62
N GLN A 491 16.24 -25.94 -9.03
CA GLN A 491 15.94 -26.22 -10.44
C GLN A 491 15.10 -25.10 -11.07
N VAL A 492 14.07 -24.59 -10.36
CA VAL A 492 13.29 -23.41 -10.78
C VAL A 492 14.21 -22.19 -10.98
N ALA A 493 15.14 -21.93 -10.05
CA ALA A 493 16.06 -20.79 -10.17
C ALA A 493 17.03 -20.94 -11.35
N ASN A 494 17.52 -22.16 -11.61
CA ASN A 494 18.36 -22.44 -12.77
C ASN A 494 17.58 -22.24 -14.07
N TYR A 495 16.37 -22.79 -14.17
CA TYR A 495 15.53 -22.66 -15.35
C TYR A 495 15.12 -21.21 -15.60
N TRP A 496 14.79 -20.46 -14.55
CA TRP A 496 14.53 -19.02 -14.64
C TRP A 496 15.72 -18.24 -15.21
N ARG A 497 16.95 -18.58 -14.81
CA ARG A 497 18.15 -17.95 -15.36
C ARG A 497 18.28 -18.22 -16.86
N ASP A 498 17.91 -19.41 -17.32
CA ASP A 498 17.96 -19.77 -18.74
C ASP A 498 16.88 -19.01 -19.54
N LEU A 499 15.64 -18.93 -19.02
CA LEU A 499 14.57 -18.10 -19.59
C LEU A 499 14.99 -16.62 -19.70
N MET A 500 15.61 -16.08 -18.64
CA MET A 500 16.12 -14.71 -18.63
C MET A 500 17.26 -14.50 -19.63
N ALA A 501 18.17 -15.48 -19.78
CA ALA A 501 19.26 -15.41 -20.74
C ALA A 501 18.76 -15.42 -22.18
N GLU A 502 17.71 -16.20 -22.47
CA GLU A 502 17.04 -16.18 -23.77
C GLU A 502 16.32 -14.85 -24.01
N ALA A 503 15.55 -14.35 -23.05
CA ALA A 503 14.82 -13.09 -23.19
C ALA A 503 15.73 -11.86 -23.27
N ALA A 504 16.95 -11.91 -22.72
CA ALA A 504 17.90 -10.81 -22.74
C ALA A 504 18.38 -10.38 -24.15
N ARG A 505 17.92 -11.06 -25.21
CA ARG A 505 18.12 -10.67 -26.61
C ARG A 505 17.45 -9.33 -26.95
N SER A 506 16.38 -8.94 -26.25
CA SER A 506 15.74 -7.62 -26.42
C SER A 506 14.97 -7.15 -25.18
N GLU A 507 14.79 -5.83 -25.01
CA GLU A 507 13.94 -5.29 -23.93
C GLU A 507 12.49 -5.77 -24.05
N ALA A 508 11.99 -5.95 -25.28
CA ALA A 508 10.63 -6.41 -25.53
C ALA A 508 10.41 -7.84 -25.01
N GLU A 509 11.36 -8.75 -25.24
CA GLU A 509 11.30 -10.13 -24.74
C GLU A 509 11.44 -10.21 -23.22
N VAL A 510 12.33 -9.40 -22.61
CA VAL A 510 12.39 -9.30 -21.14
C VAL A 510 11.06 -8.81 -20.58
N ARG A 511 10.47 -7.78 -21.17
CA ARG A 511 9.17 -7.24 -20.75
C ARG A 511 8.05 -8.27 -20.89
N ASP A 512 8.05 -9.05 -21.96
CA ASP A 512 7.07 -10.13 -22.16
C ASP A 512 7.22 -11.25 -21.12
N LEU A 513 8.46 -11.68 -20.85
CA LEU A 513 8.75 -12.65 -19.80
C LEU A 513 8.28 -12.15 -18.42
N MET A 514 8.51 -10.87 -18.09
CA MET A 514 8.00 -10.28 -16.85
C MET A 514 6.47 -10.23 -16.81
N ARG A 515 5.81 -9.97 -17.94
CA ARG A 515 4.34 -9.97 -18.03
C ARG A 515 3.78 -11.36 -17.74
N ARG A 516 4.39 -12.40 -18.29
CA ARG A 516 4.00 -13.80 -18.01
C ARG A 516 4.29 -14.19 -16.56
N LEU A 517 5.42 -13.75 -16.00
CA LEU A 517 5.81 -14.04 -14.61
C LEU A 517 4.80 -13.49 -13.60
N VAL A 518 4.27 -12.28 -13.80
CA VAL A 518 3.31 -11.65 -12.88
C VAL A 518 1.85 -11.93 -13.24
N GLY A 519 1.61 -12.50 -14.42
CA GLY A 519 0.30 -12.80 -14.99
C GLY A 519 -0.37 -14.04 -14.36
N PRO A 520 -1.33 -14.67 -15.06
CA PRO A 520 -2.00 -15.87 -14.56
C PRO A 520 -1.02 -16.97 -14.22
N ARG A 521 -1.38 -17.83 -13.27
CA ARG A 521 -0.54 -18.99 -12.94
C ARG A 521 -0.49 -19.94 -14.14
N THR A 522 0.72 -20.27 -14.61
CA THR A 522 0.93 -21.23 -15.68
C THR A 522 1.97 -22.27 -15.29
N GLY A 523 1.99 -23.41 -15.99
CA GLY A 523 3.08 -24.39 -15.85
C GLY A 523 4.41 -23.93 -16.44
N GLU A 524 4.46 -22.76 -17.09
CA GLU A 524 5.64 -22.30 -17.83
C GLU A 524 6.87 -22.07 -16.93
N PHE A 525 6.67 -21.69 -15.67
CA PHE A 525 7.77 -21.42 -14.74
C PHE A 525 8.15 -22.65 -13.89
N ARG A 526 7.52 -23.80 -14.17
CA ARG A 526 7.94 -25.12 -13.66
C ARG A 526 8.91 -25.73 -14.68
N PRO A 527 10.12 -26.14 -14.27
CA PRO A 527 11.04 -26.83 -15.17
C PRO A 527 10.35 -28.04 -15.82
N PRO A 528 10.46 -28.24 -17.16
CA PRO A 528 9.71 -29.27 -17.86
C PRO A 528 10.07 -30.69 -17.39
N TRP A 529 11.34 -30.92 -17.04
CA TRP A 529 11.80 -32.20 -16.51
C TRP A 529 11.32 -32.51 -15.07
N LEU A 530 10.60 -31.60 -14.43
CA LEU A 530 9.89 -31.85 -13.16
C LEU A 530 8.41 -32.17 -13.37
N ALA A 531 7.90 -32.10 -14.60
CA ALA A 531 6.51 -32.39 -14.94
C ALA A 531 6.30 -33.81 -15.50
N GLU A 532 7.37 -34.50 -15.89
CA GLU A 532 7.32 -35.81 -16.56
C GLU A 532 7.03 -37.01 -15.62
N ASP A 533 6.94 -36.79 -14.30
CA ASP A 533 6.70 -37.85 -13.30
C ASP A 533 5.22 -37.98 -12.85
N GLU A 534 4.28 -37.27 -13.47
CA GLU A 534 2.84 -37.27 -13.09
C GLU A 534 1.93 -38.16 -13.95
N ASP A 535 2.46 -38.94 -14.90
CA ASP A 535 1.69 -39.88 -15.76
C ASP A 535 1.66 -41.35 -15.27
#